data_AF-A0A9N8ZG81-F1
#
_entry.id   AF-A0A9N8ZG81-F1
#
_cell.length_a   1.000
_cell.length_b   1.000
_cell.length_c   1.000
_cell.angle_alpha   90.00
_cell.angle_beta   90.00
_cell.angle_gamma   90.00
#
_symmetry.space_group_name_H-M   'P 1'
#
loop_
_entity.id
_entity.type
_entity.pdbx_description
1 polymer ?
#
loop_
_entity_poly.entity_id
_entity_poly.type
_entity_poly.pdbx_seq_one_letter_code
_entity_poly.pdbx_strand_id
1 'polypeptide(L)'
;MYFTKLLIVLTFLIYYVLALPYKFKIYDVELLAPLISSENANVIPDQYIVIFKKYLDQDEIDSHYNQIRQLIAQNDDGIININEIRHTYDFNDFKGYAGRFSAKLLNKIRQSSEVDCVEEDQIVHLNYKKNQRKRYKIQYNPPWGLARISSRIDDWPSDSGRYWYHESGGDGVTVYIIDTGINIYHDDFEGRAIWGVDYSNDDYDNDGNGHGTHVAGIVAGKIHGVAKKATIVAVKVLNSYGYGYISDILKGIEWTVIQHKSKQMKSGHKGSVINMSLGGDKSIATNEAVNAAVREGIVVAVAAGNDNNDACNESPASAELAITVGASDIYDNCAWFSNHGKCVDIFAPGVDIESTWIGPENNMVATLSGTSMSSPHISGLCALFISMGIAKNPKDVKNKIIEHSTRDALKRIPNIHTPNKLGYNAWWWHNIFDLKLVRENENEVERDNKELVHNIKRIWNYLYYQERSGLINKSTFTHDILPSIMNFISPGIFKRWDQTQSFSAKGRGVRKFDDLIGYITRNDQTWYEVLFVEVPHGSFHKDLEPHIDKDKRKFGKL
;
A
#
# COMPACT_ATOMS: atom_id res chain seq x y z
N MET A 1 60.17 52.36 -44.43
CA MET A 1 60.53 51.03 -44.95
C MET A 1 61.49 50.35 -43.98
N TYR A 2 61.12 49.15 -43.52
CA TYR A 2 61.98 48.09 -42.96
C TYR A 2 62.67 48.21 -41.58
N PHE A 3 62.24 49.02 -40.60
CA PHE A 3 62.85 48.92 -39.26
C PHE A 3 61.95 49.03 -38.01
N THR A 4 60.62 49.01 -38.14
CA THR A 4 59.70 49.05 -36.98
C THR A 4 58.70 47.89 -36.90
N LYS A 5 58.84 46.85 -37.74
CA LYS A 5 58.03 45.63 -37.66
C LYS A 5 58.77 44.38 -37.15
N LEU A 6 60.07 44.48 -36.82
CA LEU A 6 60.86 43.33 -36.35
C LEU A 6 61.03 43.25 -34.81
N LEU A 7 60.69 44.32 -34.07
CA LEU A 7 60.90 44.35 -32.61
C LEU A 7 59.68 43.88 -31.79
N ILE A 8 58.50 43.73 -32.41
CA ILE A 8 57.28 43.22 -31.75
C ILE A 8 57.15 41.69 -31.91
N VAL A 9 57.88 41.09 -32.85
CA VAL A 9 57.88 39.63 -33.07
C VAL A 9 58.90 38.91 -32.15
N LEU A 10 59.92 39.61 -31.64
CA LEU A 10 60.93 39.01 -30.75
C LEU A 10 60.57 39.03 -29.26
N THR A 11 59.62 39.86 -28.81
CA THR A 11 59.15 39.86 -27.41
C THR A 11 58.03 38.83 -27.15
N PHE A 12 57.42 38.26 -28.19
CA PHE A 12 56.48 37.14 -28.06
C PHE A 12 57.12 35.75 -28.18
N LEU A 13 58.42 35.66 -28.48
CA LEU A 13 59.14 34.39 -28.67
C LEU A 13 60.04 33.98 -27.49
N ILE A 14 60.08 34.77 -26.40
CA ILE A 14 60.84 34.45 -25.17
C ILE A 14 59.94 33.89 -24.06
N TYR A 15 58.62 33.81 -24.25
CA TYR A 15 57.71 33.14 -23.30
C TYR A 15 57.41 31.67 -23.63
N TYR A 16 58.18 31.03 -24.53
CA TYR A 16 57.94 29.65 -24.96
C TYR A 16 58.97 28.61 -24.50
N VAL A 17 59.88 28.93 -23.58
CA VAL A 17 60.81 27.93 -23.02
C VAL A 17 60.89 28.08 -21.50
N LEU A 18 60.21 27.14 -20.83
CA LEU A 18 60.22 26.75 -19.40
C LEU A 18 58.81 26.66 -18.78
N ALA A 19 57.88 26.02 -19.49
CA ALA A 19 56.81 25.30 -18.79
C ALA A 19 57.34 23.90 -18.47
N LEU A 20 57.81 23.69 -17.24
CA LEU A 20 57.92 22.35 -16.67
C LEU A 20 56.57 21.64 -16.86
N PRO A 21 56.51 20.33 -17.13
CA PRO A 21 55.26 19.60 -17.11
C PRO A 21 54.79 19.56 -15.65
N TYR A 22 54.06 20.58 -15.22
CA TYR A 22 53.26 20.49 -14.01
C TYR A 22 52.13 19.53 -14.36
N LYS A 23 52.32 18.25 -14.00
CA LYS A 23 51.25 17.27 -13.98
C LYS A 23 50.16 17.84 -13.09
N PHE A 24 49.12 18.43 -13.68
CA PHE A 24 47.82 18.41 -13.04
C PHE A 24 47.51 16.93 -12.82
N LYS A 25 47.57 16.48 -11.56
CA LYS A 25 46.64 15.44 -11.13
C LYS A 25 45.27 16.08 -11.32
N ILE A 26 44.65 15.83 -12.46
CA ILE A 26 43.20 15.88 -12.53
C ILE A 26 42.78 14.80 -11.53
N TYR A 27 42.32 15.24 -10.37
CA TYR A 27 41.53 14.37 -9.52
C TYR A 27 40.27 14.12 -10.35
N ASP A 28 40.10 12.89 -10.84
CA ASP A 28 38.81 12.43 -11.33
C ASP A 28 37.82 12.67 -10.19
N VAL A 29 37.08 13.77 -10.28
CA VAL A 29 35.80 13.87 -9.58
C VAL A 29 34.96 12.85 -10.32
N GLU A 30 34.74 11.67 -9.74
CA GLU A 30 33.90 10.61 -10.32
C GLU A 30 32.59 11.24 -10.79
N LEU A 31 32.50 11.52 -12.09
CA LEU A 31 31.33 12.19 -12.66
C LEU A 31 30.29 11.10 -12.85
N LEU A 32 29.52 10.84 -11.80
CA LEU A 32 28.42 9.89 -11.85
C LEU A 32 27.48 10.30 -12.99
N ALA A 33 27.08 9.32 -13.81
CA ALA A 33 26.02 9.52 -14.79
C ALA A 33 24.80 10.16 -14.10
N PRO A 34 24.18 11.20 -14.69
CA PRO A 34 23.07 11.90 -14.08
C PRO A 34 21.91 10.94 -13.80
N LEU A 35 21.33 11.07 -12.60
CA LEU A 35 20.07 10.43 -12.23
C LEU A 35 18.94 11.41 -12.50
N ILE A 36 18.04 11.05 -13.40
CA ILE A 36 17.02 11.95 -13.97
C ILE A 36 15.63 11.45 -13.58
N SER A 37 14.73 12.40 -13.36
CA SER A 37 13.32 12.15 -13.05
C SER A 37 12.48 13.33 -13.54
N SER A 38 11.28 13.09 -14.06
CA SER A 38 10.39 14.21 -14.43
C SER A 38 9.84 14.88 -13.18
N GLU A 39 9.74 16.21 -13.16
CA GLU A 39 9.28 16.99 -11.98
C GLU A 39 7.91 16.53 -11.44
N ASN A 40 7.06 15.94 -12.28
CA ASN A 40 5.73 15.45 -11.91
C ASN A 40 5.57 13.93 -12.07
N ALA A 41 6.67 13.19 -12.27
CA ALA A 41 6.66 11.74 -12.46
C ALA A 41 6.04 11.02 -11.26
N ASN A 42 5.20 10.02 -11.55
CA ASN A 42 4.87 8.97 -10.59
C ASN A 42 5.95 7.88 -10.71
N VAL A 43 7.10 8.13 -10.11
CA VAL A 43 8.25 7.22 -10.17
C VAL A 43 7.94 5.88 -9.47
N ILE A 44 8.60 4.83 -9.91
CA ILE A 44 8.57 3.49 -9.32
C ILE A 44 9.91 3.30 -8.58
N PRO A 45 9.92 3.40 -7.24
CA PRO A 45 11.17 3.28 -6.50
C PRO A 45 11.93 1.98 -6.72
N ASP A 46 13.25 2.11 -6.63
CA ASP A 46 14.28 1.12 -6.94
C ASP A 46 14.29 0.64 -8.41
N GLN A 47 13.42 1.15 -9.29
CA GLN A 47 13.39 0.82 -10.72
C GLN A 47 13.95 1.95 -11.56
N TYR A 48 14.86 1.57 -12.44
CA TYR A 48 15.63 2.51 -13.23
C TYR A 48 15.75 2.05 -14.67
N ILE A 49 15.80 3.02 -15.57
CA ILE A 49 16.13 2.86 -16.98
C ILE A 49 17.55 3.39 -17.16
N VAL A 50 18.46 2.51 -17.52
CA VAL A 50 19.87 2.83 -17.80
C VAL A 50 20.02 3.04 -19.30
N ILE A 51 20.52 4.19 -19.69
CA ILE A 51 20.70 4.58 -21.09
C ILE A 51 22.21 4.61 -21.38
N PHE A 52 22.64 3.90 -22.41
CA PHE A 52 24.04 3.88 -22.84
C PHE A 52 24.38 5.04 -23.77
N LYS A 53 25.66 5.37 -23.81
CA LYS A 53 26.20 6.36 -24.77
C LYS A 53 26.04 5.85 -26.20
N LYS A 54 25.68 6.76 -27.12
CA LYS A 54 25.32 6.42 -28.51
C LYS A 54 26.45 5.83 -29.36
N TYR A 55 27.70 6.01 -28.96
CA TYR A 55 28.89 5.63 -29.74
C TYR A 55 29.53 4.32 -29.31
N LEU A 56 28.95 3.61 -28.33
CA LEU A 56 29.51 2.34 -27.86
C LEU A 56 29.38 1.24 -28.92
N ASP A 57 30.44 0.46 -29.05
CA ASP A 57 30.39 -0.78 -29.81
C ASP A 57 29.70 -1.91 -29.03
N GLN A 58 29.49 -3.05 -29.69
CA GLN A 58 28.78 -4.17 -29.07
C GLN A 58 29.61 -4.85 -27.97
N ASP A 59 30.94 -4.84 -28.10
CA ASP A 59 31.83 -5.50 -27.15
C ASP A 59 31.88 -4.73 -25.82
N GLU A 60 31.86 -3.40 -25.87
CA GLU A 60 31.74 -2.52 -24.69
C GLU A 60 30.42 -2.75 -23.94
N ILE A 61 29.32 -2.87 -24.69
CA ILE A 61 27.98 -3.11 -24.12
C ILE A 61 27.88 -4.50 -23.49
N ASP A 62 28.38 -5.53 -24.17
CA ASP A 62 28.40 -6.89 -23.68
C ASP A 62 29.29 -7.02 -22.44
N SER A 63 30.43 -6.31 -22.42
CA SER A 63 31.30 -6.20 -21.25
C SER A 63 30.56 -5.60 -20.05
N HIS A 64 29.87 -4.47 -20.24
CA HIS A 64 29.05 -3.85 -19.17
C HIS A 64 27.97 -4.81 -18.67
N TYR A 65 27.22 -5.45 -19.57
CA TYR A 65 26.19 -6.41 -19.17
C TYR A 65 26.75 -7.58 -18.36
N ASN A 66 27.90 -8.11 -18.77
CA ASN A 66 28.55 -9.21 -18.07
C ASN A 66 29.02 -8.77 -16.68
N GLN A 67 29.57 -7.57 -16.54
CA GLN A 67 29.93 -7.00 -15.24
C GLN A 67 28.72 -6.85 -14.32
N ILE A 68 27.62 -6.25 -14.81
CA ILE A 68 26.40 -6.07 -14.00
C ILE A 68 25.78 -7.42 -13.64
N ARG A 69 25.71 -8.39 -14.57
CA ARG A 69 25.21 -9.75 -14.28
C ARG A 69 26.09 -10.48 -13.26
N GLN A 70 27.41 -10.30 -13.32
CA GLN A 70 28.32 -10.83 -12.30
C GLN A 70 28.07 -10.16 -10.94
N LEU A 71 27.89 -8.84 -10.88
CA LEU A 71 27.56 -8.13 -9.64
C LEU A 71 26.20 -8.53 -9.07
N ILE A 72 25.23 -8.84 -9.93
CA ILE A 72 23.94 -9.41 -9.54
C ILE A 72 24.14 -10.83 -8.97
N ALA A 73 24.99 -11.65 -9.60
CA ALA A 73 25.21 -13.05 -9.22
C ALA A 73 26.17 -13.25 -8.03
N GLN A 74 27.10 -12.32 -7.79
CA GLN A 74 28.10 -12.37 -6.72
C GLN A 74 27.55 -11.95 -5.34
N ASN A 75 26.30 -11.52 -5.26
CA ASN A 75 25.63 -11.29 -3.99
C ASN A 75 25.19 -12.62 -3.37
N ASP A 76 26.11 -13.26 -2.64
CA ASP A 76 25.91 -14.41 -1.77
C ASP A 76 25.95 -13.97 -0.28
N ASP A 77 25.16 -12.96 0.07
CA ASP A 77 25.06 -12.42 1.44
C ASP A 77 23.75 -12.82 2.16
N GLY A 78 23.06 -13.87 1.70
CA GLY A 78 21.84 -14.39 2.38
C GLY A 78 20.62 -13.45 2.41
N ILE A 79 20.71 -12.25 1.82
CA ILE A 79 19.64 -11.26 1.65
C ILE A 79 18.88 -11.53 0.34
N ILE A 80 17.57 -11.26 0.29
CA ILE A 80 16.79 -11.27 -0.97
C ILE A 80 17.47 -10.35 -1.99
N ASN A 81 17.99 -10.95 -3.07
CA ASN A 81 18.57 -10.21 -4.18
C ASN A 81 17.46 -9.46 -4.93
N ILE A 82 17.33 -8.15 -4.67
CA ILE A 82 16.41 -7.28 -5.41
C ILE A 82 16.95 -6.89 -6.78
N ASN A 83 18.24 -7.15 -7.04
CA ASN A 83 18.90 -6.70 -8.25
C ASN A 83 18.52 -7.60 -9.42
N GLU A 84 17.82 -7.04 -10.38
CA GLU A 84 17.45 -7.75 -11.60
C GLU A 84 17.48 -6.82 -12.80
N ILE A 85 18.00 -7.30 -13.92
CA ILE A 85 17.72 -6.69 -15.22
C ILE A 85 16.39 -7.28 -15.71
N ARG A 86 15.39 -6.42 -15.89
CA ARG A 86 14.05 -6.80 -16.34
C ARG A 86 13.91 -6.77 -17.85
N HIS A 87 14.46 -5.73 -18.47
CA HIS A 87 14.38 -5.51 -19.91
C HIS A 87 15.72 -5.02 -20.44
N THR A 88 16.06 -5.43 -21.64
CA THR A 88 17.19 -4.89 -22.41
C THR A 88 16.64 -4.26 -23.68
N TYR A 89 17.21 -3.13 -24.09
CA TYR A 89 16.79 -2.36 -25.25
C TYR A 89 17.95 -2.27 -26.24
N ASP A 90 17.66 -2.59 -27.48
CA ASP A 90 18.58 -2.42 -28.60
C ASP A 90 17.75 -2.15 -29.87
N PHE A 91 17.63 -0.88 -30.25
CA PHE A 91 17.00 -0.48 -31.51
C PHE A 91 17.52 0.89 -31.98
N ASN A 92 17.91 0.97 -33.25
CA ASN A 92 18.49 2.18 -33.85
C ASN A 92 19.68 2.73 -33.02
N ASP A 93 19.58 3.97 -32.55
CA ASP A 93 20.58 4.65 -31.71
C ASP A 93 20.25 4.57 -30.20
N PHE A 94 19.24 3.79 -29.81
CA PHE A 94 18.85 3.59 -28.41
C PHE A 94 19.31 2.22 -27.92
N LYS A 95 20.22 2.22 -26.94
CA LYS A 95 20.71 1.04 -26.25
C LYS A 95 20.68 1.27 -24.75
N GLY A 96 20.30 0.25 -24.00
CA GLY A 96 20.17 0.37 -22.55
C GLY A 96 19.41 -0.79 -21.94
N TYR A 97 19.07 -0.68 -20.67
CA TYR A 97 18.30 -1.70 -19.97
C TYR A 97 17.49 -1.11 -18.83
N ALA A 98 16.39 -1.75 -18.49
CA ALA A 98 15.61 -1.41 -17.31
C ALA A 98 15.71 -2.55 -16.30
N GLY A 99 15.71 -2.20 -15.02
CA GLY A 99 15.79 -3.18 -13.96
C GLY A 99 15.56 -2.58 -12.60
N ARG A 100 15.57 -3.47 -11.61
CA ARG A 100 15.55 -3.08 -10.21
C ARG A 100 16.97 -3.15 -9.68
N PHE A 101 17.46 -2.07 -9.08
CA PHE A 101 18.83 -1.99 -8.58
C PHE A 101 18.84 -1.39 -7.18
N SER A 102 19.59 -1.99 -6.26
CA SER A 102 19.91 -1.36 -5.00
C SER A 102 20.74 -0.10 -5.22
N ALA A 103 20.71 0.85 -4.29
CA ALA A 103 21.49 2.09 -4.41
C ALA A 103 22.99 1.82 -4.65
N LYS A 104 23.54 0.78 -4.02
CA LYS A 104 24.92 0.31 -4.21
C LYS A 104 25.19 -0.12 -5.66
N LEU A 105 24.32 -0.94 -6.24
CA LEU A 105 24.48 -1.35 -7.64
C LEU A 105 24.17 -0.20 -8.61
N LEU A 106 23.19 0.64 -8.30
CA LEU A 106 22.86 1.84 -9.07
C LEU A 106 24.05 2.80 -9.15
N ASN A 107 24.74 3.05 -8.04
CA ASN A 107 25.93 3.91 -8.04
C ASN A 107 27.06 3.29 -8.88
N LYS A 108 27.28 1.97 -8.80
CA LYS A 108 28.23 1.29 -9.70
C LYS A 108 27.85 1.42 -11.18
N ILE A 109 26.57 1.26 -11.50
CA ILE A 109 26.05 1.48 -12.85
C ILE A 109 26.30 2.92 -13.30
N ARG A 110 26.06 3.90 -12.43
CA ARG A 110 26.29 5.32 -12.73
C ARG A 110 27.76 5.70 -12.83
N GLN A 111 28.67 4.90 -12.25
CA GLN A 111 30.12 5.05 -12.39
C GLN A 111 30.64 4.46 -13.71
N SER A 112 29.88 3.58 -14.38
CA SER A 112 30.28 2.98 -15.65
C SER A 112 30.43 4.04 -16.73
N SER A 113 31.58 4.02 -17.40
CA SER A 113 31.91 4.94 -18.51
C SER A 113 30.97 4.81 -19.72
N GLU A 114 30.28 3.69 -19.82
CA GLU A 114 29.33 3.28 -20.84
C GLU A 114 27.96 3.95 -20.65
N VAL A 115 27.62 4.37 -19.43
CA VAL A 115 26.31 4.92 -19.10
C VAL A 115 26.28 6.42 -19.40
N ASP A 116 25.28 6.83 -20.18
CA ASP A 116 25.03 8.25 -20.48
C ASP A 116 24.23 8.89 -19.35
N CYS A 117 23.11 8.26 -18.98
CA CYS A 117 22.28 8.67 -17.84
C CYS A 117 21.48 7.49 -17.29
N VAL A 118 20.90 7.71 -16.11
CA VAL A 118 19.94 6.79 -15.51
C VAL A 118 18.66 7.56 -15.21
N GLU A 119 17.52 7.05 -15.63
CA GLU A 119 16.20 7.65 -15.37
C GLU A 119 15.43 6.80 -14.34
N GLU A 120 14.77 7.44 -13.37
CA GLU A 120 13.81 6.77 -12.51
C GLU A 120 12.60 6.30 -13.34
N ASP A 121 12.30 5.00 -13.31
CA ASP A 121 11.18 4.42 -14.06
C ASP A 121 9.84 4.98 -13.54
N GLN A 122 8.82 5.06 -14.38
CA GLN A 122 7.60 5.82 -14.11
C GLN A 122 6.35 5.05 -14.55
N ILE A 123 5.25 5.30 -13.85
CA ILE A 123 3.95 4.75 -14.24
C ILE A 123 3.38 5.56 -15.41
N VAL A 124 3.19 4.91 -16.56
CA VAL A 124 2.48 5.47 -17.71
C VAL A 124 1.01 5.04 -17.67
N HIS A 125 0.09 6.00 -17.80
CA HIS A 125 -1.35 5.73 -17.86
C HIS A 125 -1.89 5.98 -19.28
N LEU A 126 -2.80 5.13 -19.74
CA LEU A 126 -3.66 5.47 -20.88
C LEU A 126 -4.46 6.72 -20.49
N ASN A 127 -4.43 7.76 -21.32
CA ASN A 127 -5.10 9.04 -21.08
C ASN A 127 -6.63 8.87 -21.03
N TYR A 128 -7.14 8.37 -19.91
CA TYR A 128 -8.53 8.46 -19.52
C TYR A 128 -8.64 9.54 -18.46
N LYS A 129 -9.28 10.68 -18.80
CA LYS A 129 -9.68 11.68 -17.82
C LYS A 129 -10.71 11.07 -16.87
N LYS A 130 -10.25 10.37 -15.84
CA LYS A 130 -10.98 10.17 -14.57
C LYS A 130 -10.10 10.77 -13.48
N ASN A 131 -10.72 11.47 -12.54
CA ASN A 131 -10.11 12.09 -11.36
C ASN A 131 -9.41 11.05 -10.46
N GLN A 132 -8.32 10.43 -10.91
CA GLN A 132 -7.42 9.67 -10.06
C GLN A 132 -6.51 10.67 -9.35
N ARG A 133 -7.04 11.22 -8.25
CA ARG A 133 -6.23 11.94 -7.26
C ARG A 133 -5.02 11.07 -6.91
N LYS A 134 -3.81 11.66 -6.90
CA LYS A 134 -2.60 11.02 -6.38
C LYS A 134 -2.91 10.45 -4.99
N ARG A 135 -3.08 9.13 -4.90
CA ARG A 135 -3.54 8.43 -3.69
C ARG A 135 -2.45 8.32 -2.61
N TYR A 136 -1.19 8.41 -3.02
CA TYR A 136 -0.03 8.40 -2.13
C TYR A 136 0.54 9.80 -1.99
N LYS A 137 0.87 10.14 -0.74
CA LYS A 137 1.62 11.33 -0.36
C LYS A 137 2.99 10.95 0.17
N ILE A 138 3.88 11.91 0.08
CA ILE A 138 5.20 11.87 0.67
C ILE A 138 5.20 12.82 1.86
N GLN A 139 5.63 12.34 3.03
CA GLN A 139 6.11 13.20 4.09
C GLN A 139 7.63 13.33 3.91
N TYR A 140 8.07 14.57 3.70
CA TYR A 140 9.49 14.93 3.71
C TYR A 140 9.94 15.15 5.16
N ASN A 141 11.17 14.76 5.46
CA ASN A 141 11.76 14.83 6.81
C ASN A 141 10.86 14.21 7.90
N PRO A 142 10.33 12.99 7.71
CA PRO A 142 9.59 12.32 8.76
C PRO A 142 10.55 11.88 9.89
N PRO A 143 10.03 11.58 11.09
CA PRO A 143 10.81 10.84 12.10
C PRO A 143 11.43 9.60 11.47
N TRP A 144 12.68 9.29 11.84
CA TRP A 144 13.47 8.27 11.16
C TRP A 144 12.79 6.90 11.15
N GLY A 145 12.03 6.56 12.21
CA GLY A 145 11.29 5.30 12.29
C GLY A 145 10.27 5.14 11.16
N LEU A 146 9.55 6.21 10.82
CA LEU A 146 8.64 6.23 9.68
C LEU A 146 9.40 6.09 8.35
N ALA A 147 10.49 6.83 8.20
CA ALA A 147 11.34 6.72 7.01
C ALA A 147 11.83 5.29 6.81
N ARG A 148 12.28 4.64 7.89
CA ARG A 148 12.86 3.30 7.85
C ARG A 148 11.86 2.25 7.43
N ILE A 149 10.65 2.27 7.98
CA ILE A 149 9.58 1.33 7.57
C ILE A 149 9.03 1.63 6.17
N SER A 150 9.40 2.76 5.55
CA SER A 150 9.07 3.10 4.15
C SER A 150 10.19 2.75 3.16
N SER A 151 11.37 2.36 3.64
CA SER A 151 12.55 2.09 2.82
C SER A 151 12.98 0.62 2.92
N ARG A 152 13.59 0.09 1.85
CA ARG A 152 14.05 -1.31 1.84
C ARG A 152 15.55 -1.49 1.95
N ILE A 153 16.45 -0.71 1.31
CA ILE A 153 17.83 -1.20 1.10
C ILE A 153 18.97 -0.15 1.05
N ASP A 154 20.16 -0.64 1.48
CA ASP A 154 21.59 -0.29 1.33
C ASP A 154 22.18 1.05 1.81
N ASP A 155 21.55 2.20 1.59
CA ASP A 155 22.10 3.52 1.99
C ASP A 155 21.41 4.08 3.24
N TRP A 156 20.81 3.20 4.04
CA TRP A 156 20.27 3.57 5.34
C TRP A 156 21.37 3.57 6.42
N PRO A 157 21.50 4.63 7.24
CA PRO A 157 20.69 5.85 7.23
C PRO A 157 21.10 6.83 6.12
N SER A 158 20.12 7.30 5.34
CA SER A 158 20.28 8.50 4.50
C SER A 158 19.59 9.66 5.23
N ASP A 159 20.22 10.83 5.28
CA ASP A 159 19.83 12.03 6.06
C ASP A 159 18.39 12.57 5.84
N SER A 160 17.56 11.96 4.98
CA SER A 160 16.21 12.45 4.70
C SER A 160 15.19 11.41 4.22
N GLY A 161 15.34 10.14 4.61
CA GLY A 161 14.47 9.05 4.15
C GLY A 161 12.98 9.45 4.13
N ARG A 162 12.28 9.23 3.00
CA ARG A 162 10.90 9.68 2.79
C ARG A 162 9.90 8.70 3.40
N TYR A 163 8.78 9.20 3.93
CA TYR A 163 7.65 8.36 4.33
C TYR A 163 6.53 8.44 3.30
N TRP A 164 6.30 7.34 2.59
CA TRP A 164 5.22 7.20 1.62
C TRP A 164 3.99 6.63 2.31
N TYR A 165 2.85 7.31 2.18
CA TYR A 165 1.61 6.89 2.81
C TYR A 165 0.41 7.17 1.93
N HIS A 166 -0.64 6.35 2.07
CA HIS A 166 -1.90 6.57 1.39
C HIS A 166 -2.71 7.65 2.12
N GLU A 167 -3.39 8.55 1.40
CA GLU A 167 -4.17 9.66 1.99
C GLU A 167 -5.24 9.19 2.98
N SER A 168 -5.82 8.00 2.73
CA SER A 168 -6.80 7.35 3.60
C SER A 168 -6.20 6.24 4.49
N GLY A 169 -4.88 6.18 4.64
CA GLY A 169 -4.21 5.12 5.40
C GLY A 169 -4.61 5.13 6.88
N GLY A 170 -5.26 4.07 7.34
CA GLY A 170 -5.84 3.91 8.67
C GLY A 170 -7.34 4.21 8.76
N ASP A 171 -7.95 4.79 7.73
CA ASP A 171 -9.38 5.16 7.72
C ASP A 171 -10.28 3.94 7.97
N GLY A 172 -11.25 4.09 8.87
CA GLY A 172 -12.17 3.03 9.29
C GLY A 172 -11.60 2.01 10.29
N VAL A 173 -10.33 2.15 10.67
CA VAL A 173 -9.69 1.26 11.66
C VAL A 173 -9.63 1.95 13.03
N THR A 174 -9.99 1.21 14.08
CA THR A 174 -9.81 1.65 15.47
C THR A 174 -8.60 0.95 16.07
N VAL A 175 -7.64 1.71 16.59
CA VAL A 175 -6.51 1.19 17.36
C VAL A 175 -6.74 1.47 18.84
N TYR A 176 -6.76 0.44 19.66
CA TYR A 176 -6.84 0.53 21.12
C TYR A 176 -5.44 0.49 21.70
N ILE A 177 -5.10 1.51 22.51
CA ILE A 177 -3.83 1.61 23.21
C ILE A 177 -4.08 1.20 24.65
N ILE A 178 -3.67 -0.02 25.00
CA ILE A 178 -3.78 -0.54 26.36
C ILE A 178 -2.50 -0.16 27.11
N ASP A 179 -2.53 0.95 27.86
CA ASP A 179 -1.33 1.63 28.36
C ASP A 179 -1.64 2.59 29.55
N THR A 180 -0.90 3.69 29.71
CA THR A 180 -1.03 4.68 30.80
C THR A 180 -2.13 5.73 30.60
N GLY A 181 -2.83 5.70 29.45
CA GLY A 181 -3.77 6.73 29.00
C GLY A 181 -3.30 7.38 27.69
N ILE A 182 -4.01 8.41 27.22
CA ILE A 182 -3.56 9.26 26.10
C ILE A 182 -3.94 10.71 26.40
N ASN A 183 -3.04 11.67 26.13
CA ASN A 183 -3.44 13.06 25.96
C ASN A 183 -4.20 13.22 24.65
N ILE A 184 -5.51 12.96 24.68
CA ILE A 184 -6.36 12.97 23.48
C ILE A 184 -6.48 14.34 22.81
N TYR A 185 -6.07 15.41 23.50
CA TYR A 185 -6.07 16.78 22.99
C TYR A 185 -4.79 17.16 22.26
N HIS A 186 -3.81 16.25 22.15
CA HIS A 186 -2.58 16.54 21.44
C HIS A 186 -2.87 16.84 19.95
N ASP A 187 -2.33 17.95 19.45
CA ASP A 187 -2.62 18.53 18.13
C ASP A 187 -2.33 17.53 16.99
N ASP A 188 -1.32 16.68 17.17
CA ASP A 188 -0.94 15.65 16.20
C ASP A 188 -2.03 14.59 15.96
N PHE A 189 -2.99 14.42 16.88
CA PHE A 189 -4.11 13.49 16.67
C PHE A 189 -5.24 14.09 15.84
N GLU A 190 -5.32 15.42 15.69
CA GLU A 190 -6.39 16.10 14.95
C GLU A 190 -7.81 15.64 15.37
N GLY A 191 -8.01 15.38 16.67
CA GLY A 191 -9.28 14.91 17.23
C GLY A 191 -9.61 13.42 16.99
N ARG A 192 -8.67 12.63 16.46
CA ARG A 192 -8.85 11.19 16.22
C ARG A 192 -8.54 10.31 17.43
N ALA A 193 -7.95 10.87 18.49
CA ALA A 193 -7.78 10.19 19.76
C ALA A 193 -9.00 10.43 20.65
N ILE A 194 -9.53 9.39 21.27
CA ILE A 194 -10.68 9.45 22.18
C ILE A 194 -10.45 8.60 23.43
N TRP A 195 -11.11 8.97 24.53
CA TRP A 195 -11.12 8.16 25.74
C TRP A 195 -12.00 6.93 25.59
N GLY A 196 -11.53 5.82 26.17
CA GLY A 196 -12.26 4.56 26.27
C GLY A 196 -12.66 4.25 27.70
N VAL A 197 -11.69 3.78 28.49
CA VAL A 197 -11.89 3.35 29.89
C VAL A 197 -10.60 3.50 30.70
N ASP A 198 -10.73 3.68 32.01
CA ASP A 198 -9.66 3.63 32.99
C ASP A 198 -9.92 2.54 34.04
N TYR A 199 -8.96 1.63 34.18
CA TYR A 199 -8.91 0.58 35.19
C TYR A 199 -7.69 0.70 36.13
N SER A 200 -6.85 1.71 35.95
CA SER A 200 -5.61 1.90 36.70
C SER A 200 -5.81 2.39 38.15
N ASN A 201 -7.05 2.71 38.53
CA ASN A 201 -7.43 3.33 39.79
C ASN A 201 -6.78 4.72 40.04
N ASP A 202 -6.40 5.43 38.98
CA ASP A 202 -6.09 6.86 39.05
C ASP A 202 -7.39 7.68 39.14
N ASP A 203 -7.34 8.89 39.71
CA ASP A 203 -8.52 9.73 39.97
C ASP A 203 -9.11 10.39 38.70
N TYR A 204 -8.44 10.32 37.54
CA TYR A 204 -8.82 11.05 36.33
C TYR A 204 -8.49 10.32 35.03
N ASP A 205 -9.37 10.46 34.02
CA ASP A 205 -9.14 10.05 32.63
C ASP A 205 -8.09 10.96 31.95
N ASN A 206 -6.82 10.79 32.32
CA ASN A 206 -5.67 11.47 31.72
C ASN A 206 -4.48 10.50 31.49
N ASP A 207 -3.48 10.94 30.73
CA ASP A 207 -2.18 10.27 30.70
C ASP A 207 -1.23 11.00 31.65
N GLY A 208 -1.09 10.47 32.87
CA GLY A 208 -0.17 11.01 33.88
C GLY A 208 1.29 10.59 33.70
N ASN A 209 1.58 9.67 32.78
CA ASN A 209 2.93 9.14 32.55
C ASN A 209 3.57 9.67 31.26
N GLY A 210 2.78 9.77 30.19
CA GLY A 210 3.19 10.19 28.85
C GLY A 210 3.48 9.03 27.89
N HIS A 211 3.75 7.84 28.41
CA HIS A 211 4.10 6.67 27.60
C HIS A 211 2.97 6.29 26.62
N GLY A 212 1.71 6.23 27.09
CA GLY A 212 0.56 5.94 26.25
C GLY A 212 0.33 6.98 25.15
N THR A 213 0.54 8.26 25.45
CA THR A 213 0.54 9.34 24.45
C THR A 213 1.62 9.11 23.39
N HIS A 214 2.84 8.77 23.80
CA HIS A 214 3.97 8.54 22.89
C HIS A 214 3.71 7.42 21.90
N VAL A 215 3.27 6.26 22.39
CA VAL A 215 2.98 5.11 21.52
C VAL A 215 1.76 5.37 20.63
N ALA A 216 0.74 6.09 21.11
CA ALA A 216 -0.38 6.52 20.29
C ALA A 216 0.07 7.41 19.12
N GLY A 217 1.00 8.35 19.36
CA GLY A 217 1.59 9.19 18.33
C GLY A 217 2.25 8.40 17.20
N ILE A 218 3.02 7.35 17.55
CA ILE A 218 3.66 6.46 16.57
C ILE A 218 2.62 5.69 15.74
N VAL A 219 1.49 5.29 16.35
CA VAL A 219 0.44 4.59 15.59
C VAL A 219 -0.25 5.51 14.60
N ALA A 220 -0.80 6.65 15.04
CA ALA A 220 -1.70 7.45 14.21
C ALA A 220 -1.54 8.97 14.31
N GLY A 221 -0.46 9.51 14.84
CA GLY A 221 -0.14 10.94 14.71
C GLY A 221 -0.11 11.43 13.26
N LYS A 222 -0.48 12.68 13.01
CA LYS A 222 -0.42 13.30 11.68
C LYS A 222 1.03 13.41 11.21
N ILE A 223 1.95 13.75 12.09
CA ILE A 223 3.39 13.90 11.84
C ILE A 223 4.10 12.59 12.15
N HIS A 224 3.89 12.03 13.35
CA HIS A 224 4.65 10.90 13.87
C HIS A 224 4.04 9.53 13.53
N GLY A 225 2.79 9.50 13.08
CA GLY A 225 2.03 8.27 12.92
C GLY A 225 2.25 7.55 11.60
N VAL A 226 2.23 6.21 11.70
CA VAL A 226 2.19 5.30 10.56
C VAL A 226 0.82 5.35 9.84
N ALA A 227 -0.27 5.11 10.58
CA ALA A 227 -1.64 5.07 10.06
C ALA A 227 -2.37 6.40 10.32
N LYS A 228 -1.99 7.45 9.57
CA LYS A 228 -2.40 8.85 9.79
C LYS A 228 -3.91 9.15 9.75
N LYS A 229 -4.77 8.18 9.45
CA LYS A 229 -6.24 8.30 9.47
C LYS A 229 -6.94 7.33 10.42
N ALA A 230 -6.20 6.52 11.19
CA ALA A 230 -6.80 5.66 12.20
C ALA A 230 -7.37 6.48 13.37
N THR A 231 -8.43 5.95 13.99
CA THR A 231 -8.95 6.41 15.28
C THR A 231 -8.19 5.69 16.39
N ILE A 232 -7.72 6.42 17.40
CA ILE A 232 -7.05 5.85 18.56
C ILE A 232 -7.97 5.93 19.78
N VAL A 233 -8.04 4.86 20.57
CA VAL A 233 -8.82 4.78 21.81
C VAL A 233 -7.88 4.52 22.98
N ALA A 234 -7.94 5.38 24.00
CA ALA A 234 -7.20 5.21 25.25
C ALA A 234 -7.87 4.14 26.13
N VAL A 235 -7.14 3.09 26.46
CA VAL A 235 -7.54 2.06 27.42
C VAL A 235 -6.49 2.04 28.53
N LYS A 236 -6.78 2.76 29.62
CA LYS A 236 -5.81 2.97 30.68
C LYS A 236 -5.84 1.80 31.67
N VAL A 237 -4.73 1.09 31.75
CA VAL A 237 -4.52 -0.06 32.65
C VAL A 237 -3.24 0.06 33.48
N LEU A 238 -2.42 1.06 33.17
CA LEU A 238 -1.24 1.45 33.93
C LEU A 238 -1.51 2.82 34.57
N ASN A 239 -1.09 2.97 35.82
CA ASN A 239 -1.22 4.23 36.54
C ASN A 239 -0.21 5.27 36.04
N SER A 240 -0.26 6.47 36.61
CA SER A 240 0.62 7.59 36.26
C SER A 240 2.12 7.29 36.48
N TYR A 241 2.46 6.29 37.28
CA TYR A 241 3.83 5.82 37.50
C TYR A 241 4.27 4.72 36.53
N GLY A 242 3.40 4.27 35.63
CA GLY A 242 3.70 3.24 34.63
C GLY A 242 3.53 1.80 35.13
N TYR A 243 2.89 1.58 36.27
CA TYR A 243 2.64 0.24 36.83
C TYR A 243 1.15 -0.08 36.84
N GLY A 244 0.80 -1.35 36.72
CA GLY A 244 -0.58 -1.83 36.79
C GLY A 244 -0.66 -3.32 37.09
N TYR A 245 -1.86 -3.82 37.37
CA TYR A 245 -2.08 -5.22 37.69
C TYR A 245 -2.42 -6.04 36.45
N ILE A 246 -2.03 -7.32 36.42
CA ILE A 246 -2.45 -8.26 35.38
C ILE A 246 -3.99 -8.30 35.26
N SER A 247 -4.71 -8.20 36.38
CA SER A 247 -6.18 -8.13 36.39
C SER A 247 -6.73 -6.96 35.57
N ASP A 248 -6.08 -5.79 35.64
CA ASP A 248 -6.53 -4.56 35.00
C ASP A 248 -6.22 -4.62 33.50
N ILE A 249 -5.06 -5.18 33.15
CA ILE A 249 -4.70 -5.51 31.77
C ILE A 249 -5.75 -6.43 31.16
N LEU A 250 -6.12 -7.52 31.84
CA LEU A 250 -7.17 -8.44 31.40
C LEU A 250 -8.51 -7.73 31.23
N LYS A 251 -8.86 -6.82 32.15
CA LYS A 251 -10.10 -6.04 32.07
C LYS A 251 -10.10 -5.07 30.89
N GLY A 252 -8.96 -4.43 30.59
CA GLY A 252 -8.78 -3.59 29.41
C GLY A 252 -8.92 -4.37 28.09
N ILE A 253 -8.39 -5.59 28.03
CA ILE A 253 -8.56 -6.50 26.89
C ILE A 253 -10.04 -6.88 26.73
N GLU A 254 -10.70 -7.31 27.81
CA GLU A 254 -12.13 -7.68 27.79
C GLU A 254 -12.99 -6.52 27.29
N TRP A 255 -12.80 -5.32 27.84
CA TRP A 255 -13.53 -4.13 27.43
C TRP A 255 -13.32 -3.85 25.93
N THR A 256 -12.09 -3.97 25.45
CA THR A 256 -11.75 -3.76 24.04
C THR A 256 -12.47 -4.76 23.13
N VAL A 257 -12.54 -6.04 23.53
CA VAL A 257 -13.28 -7.07 22.79
C VAL A 257 -14.77 -6.74 22.69
N ILE A 258 -15.36 -6.27 23.79
CA ILE A 258 -16.77 -5.84 23.81
C ILE A 258 -16.98 -4.64 22.87
N GLN A 259 -16.09 -3.65 22.89
CA GLN A 259 -16.18 -2.50 21.99
C GLN A 259 -15.95 -2.86 20.52
N HIS A 260 -15.04 -3.79 20.24
CA HIS A 260 -14.82 -4.29 18.89
C HIS A 260 -16.12 -4.90 18.33
N LYS A 261 -16.73 -5.82 19.07
CA LYS A 261 -18.00 -6.47 18.69
C LYS A 261 -19.12 -5.45 18.46
N SER A 262 -19.23 -4.42 19.30
CA SER A 262 -20.25 -3.37 19.14
C SER A 262 -20.04 -2.50 17.88
N LYS A 263 -18.80 -2.40 17.38
CA LYS A 263 -18.44 -1.66 16.17
C LYS A 263 -18.52 -2.48 14.88
N GLN A 264 -18.45 -3.81 14.94
CA GLN A 264 -18.45 -4.68 13.75
C GLN A 264 -19.61 -4.41 12.79
N MET A 265 -20.77 -4.02 13.30
CA MET A 265 -21.98 -3.74 12.50
C MET A 265 -22.10 -2.28 12.03
N LYS A 266 -21.17 -1.39 12.41
CA LYS A 266 -21.24 0.02 12.04
C LYS A 266 -20.65 0.24 10.64
N SER A 267 -21.39 0.95 9.80
CA SER A 267 -20.91 1.38 8.49
C SER A 267 -19.59 2.16 8.63
N GLY A 268 -18.61 1.83 7.80
CA GLY A 268 -17.28 2.43 7.82
C GLY A 268 -16.26 1.77 8.76
N HIS A 269 -16.67 0.82 9.62
CA HIS A 269 -15.71 0.04 10.40
C HIS A 269 -15.04 -1.02 9.51
N LYS A 270 -13.70 -1.00 9.46
CA LYS A 270 -12.90 -1.95 8.68
C LYS A 270 -12.14 -2.95 9.55
N GLY A 271 -11.89 -2.62 10.82
CA GLY A 271 -11.28 -3.55 11.77
C GLY A 271 -10.73 -2.87 13.02
N SER A 272 -10.14 -3.68 13.89
CA SER A 272 -9.53 -3.24 15.14
C SER A 272 -8.14 -3.79 15.35
N VAL A 273 -7.27 -2.97 15.94
CA VAL A 273 -5.93 -3.32 16.37
C VAL A 273 -5.78 -2.98 17.85
N ILE A 274 -5.09 -3.82 18.62
CA ILE A 274 -4.61 -3.50 19.96
C ILE A 274 -3.10 -3.33 19.89
N ASN A 275 -2.60 -2.25 20.47
CA ASN A 275 -1.19 -2.10 20.83
C ASN A 275 -1.03 -2.31 22.34
N MET A 276 -0.15 -3.23 22.74
CA MET A 276 0.26 -3.40 24.13
C MET A 276 1.77 -3.18 24.24
N SER A 277 2.17 -1.94 24.52
CA SER A 277 3.56 -1.55 24.74
C SER A 277 3.95 -1.71 26.22
N LEU A 278 3.58 -2.85 26.79
CA LEU A 278 3.78 -3.21 28.19
C LEU A 278 4.21 -4.67 28.30
N GLY A 279 4.77 -5.05 29.43
CA GLY A 279 5.23 -6.41 29.65
C GLY A 279 5.66 -6.68 31.09
N GLY A 280 5.96 -7.94 31.35
CA GLY A 280 6.50 -8.43 32.60
C GLY A 280 6.65 -9.95 32.54
N ASP A 281 6.86 -10.57 33.69
CA ASP A 281 7.02 -12.03 33.83
C ASP A 281 5.89 -12.80 33.12
N LYS A 282 6.24 -13.99 32.61
CA LYS A 282 5.30 -14.86 31.92
C LYS A 282 4.01 -15.10 32.72
N SER A 283 2.88 -14.85 32.07
CA SER A 283 1.54 -15.01 32.61
C SER A 283 0.68 -15.77 31.62
N ILE A 284 0.22 -16.96 32.03
CA ILE A 284 -0.71 -17.79 31.25
C ILE A 284 -2.02 -17.00 31.01
N ALA A 285 -2.50 -16.30 32.04
CA ALA A 285 -3.74 -15.53 31.96
C ALA A 285 -3.66 -14.39 30.92
N THR A 286 -2.53 -13.67 30.91
CA THR A 286 -2.30 -12.59 29.93
C THR A 286 -2.21 -13.15 28.51
N ASN A 287 -1.48 -14.25 28.32
CA ASN A 287 -1.35 -14.87 27.00
C ASN A 287 -2.69 -15.38 26.47
N GLU A 288 -3.49 -16.05 27.31
CA GLU A 288 -4.81 -16.53 26.90
C GLU A 288 -5.79 -15.40 26.61
N ALA A 289 -5.74 -14.30 27.36
CA ALA A 289 -6.56 -13.12 27.09
C ALA A 289 -6.21 -12.48 25.73
N VAL A 290 -4.91 -12.32 25.44
CA VAL A 290 -4.45 -11.81 24.14
C VAL A 290 -4.86 -12.76 23.01
N ASN A 291 -4.63 -14.06 23.16
CA ASN A 291 -5.02 -15.05 22.16
C ASN A 291 -6.55 -15.07 21.95
N ALA A 292 -7.34 -14.88 23.01
CA ALA A 292 -8.79 -14.76 22.92
C ALA A 292 -9.22 -13.51 22.14
N ALA A 293 -8.60 -12.36 22.38
CA ALA A 293 -8.86 -11.14 21.60
C ALA A 293 -8.54 -11.33 20.11
N VAL A 294 -7.45 -12.05 19.78
CA VAL A 294 -7.12 -12.38 18.39
C VAL A 294 -8.18 -13.28 17.74
N ARG A 295 -8.67 -14.28 18.47
CA ARG A 295 -9.76 -15.16 17.99
C ARG A 295 -11.07 -14.40 17.74
N GLU A 296 -11.28 -13.28 18.42
CA GLU A 296 -12.45 -12.41 18.25
C GLU A 296 -12.31 -11.42 17.08
N GLY A 297 -11.23 -11.53 16.29
CA GLY A 297 -11.04 -10.74 15.07
C GLY A 297 -10.18 -9.48 15.23
N ILE A 298 -9.57 -9.29 16.40
CA ILE A 298 -8.70 -8.14 16.68
C ILE A 298 -7.24 -8.49 16.38
N VAL A 299 -6.51 -7.63 15.68
CA VAL A 299 -5.05 -7.80 15.56
C VAL A 299 -4.39 -7.29 16.83
N VAL A 300 -3.47 -8.02 17.43
CA VAL A 300 -2.76 -7.57 18.64
C VAL A 300 -1.26 -7.52 18.35
N ALA A 301 -0.65 -6.34 18.49
CA ALA A 301 0.80 -6.17 18.47
C ALA A 301 1.31 -5.89 19.89
N VAL A 302 2.41 -6.52 20.24
CA VAL A 302 2.97 -6.48 21.61
C VAL A 302 4.47 -6.23 21.58
N ALA A 303 4.97 -5.52 22.60
CA ALA A 303 6.40 -5.35 22.81
C ALA A 303 7.07 -6.69 23.17
N ALA A 304 8.29 -6.93 22.67
CA ALA A 304 9.05 -8.13 23.00
C ALA A 304 9.66 -8.11 24.43
N GLY A 305 9.86 -6.92 25.00
CA GLY A 305 10.54 -6.70 26.29
C GLY A 305 11.96 -6.14 26.12
N ASN A 306 12.53 -5.58 27.19
CA ASN A 306 13.72 -4.72 27.14
C ASN A 306 14.88 -5.24 28.02
N ASP A 307 14.96 -6.54 28.22
CA ASP A 307 15.88 -7.18 29.17
C ASP A 307 17.00 -7.98 28.48
N ASN A 308 17.09 -7.92 27.14
CA ASN A 308 17.98 -8.75 26.32
C ASN A 308 17.88 -10.24 26.68
N ASN A 309 16.65 -10.72 26.80
CA ASN A 309 16.28 -12.06 27.24
C ASN A 309 15.42 -12.79 26.18
N ASP A 310 15.12 -14.07 26.41
CA ASP A 310 14.16 -14.81 25.60
C ASP A 310 12.73 -14.28 25.81
N ALA A 311 12.16 -13.67 24.78
CA ALA A 311 10.80 -13.12 24.77
C ALA A 311 9.72 -14.18 25.14
N CYS A 312 10.03 -15.47 25.00
CA CYS A 312 9.14 -16.55 25.42
C CYS A 312 8.94 -16.64 26.95
N ASN A 313 9.75 -15.94 27.74
CA ASN A 313 9.68 -15.85 29.21
C ASN A 313 8.88 -14.65 29.71
N GLU A 314 8.32 -13.84 28.81
CA GLU A 314 7.57 -12.64 29.16
C GLU A 314 6.17 -12.67 28.55
N SER A 315 5.26 -11.92 29.17
CA SER A 315 3.89 -11.77 28.69
C SER A 315 3.54 -10.28 28.57
N PRO A 316 2.84 -9.88 27.50
CA PRO A 316 2.20 -10.72 26.48
C PRO A 316 3.11 -11.20 25.33
N ALA A 317 4.43 -10.94 25.36
CA ALA A 317 5.37 -11.32 24.29
C ALA A 317 5.34 -12.81 23.88
N SER A 318 5.03 -13.70 24.82
CA SER A 318 4.89 -15.15 24.59
C SER A 318 3.50 -15.62 24.16
N ALA A 319 2.56 -14.71 23.88
CA ALA A 319 1.24 -15.04 23.35
C ALA A 319 1.31 -15.42 21.86
N GLU A 320 1.03 -16.69 21.55
CA GLU A 320 1.25 -17.28 20.21
C GLU A 320 0.57 -16.54 19.04
N LEU A 321 -0.64 -16.00 19.27
CA LEU A 321 -1.42 -15.37 18.21
C LEU A 321 -1.15 -13.86 18.05
N ALA A 322 -0.41 -13.25 18.98
CA ALA A 322 0.00 -11.85 18.88
C ALA A 322 1.07 -11.66 17.80
N ILE A 323 1.36 -10.40 17.45
CA ILE A 323 2.56 -10.02 16.69
C ILE A 323 3.55 -9.43 17.69
N THR A 324 4.57 -10.20 18.05
CA THR A 324 5.58 -9.79 19.04
C THR A 324 6.72 -9.04 18.36
N VAL A 325 7.00 -7.83 18.82
CA VAL A 325 7.84 -6.86 18.12
C VAL A 325 9.12 -6.53 18.89
N GLY A 326 10.27 -6.89 18.31
CA GLY A 326 11.59 -6.50 18.78
C GLY A 326 12.00 -5.09 18.32
N ALA A 327 13.04 -4.54 18.94
CA ALA A 327 13.52 -3.18 18.66
C ALA A 327 14.79 -3.15 17.83
N SER A 328 14.87 -2.21 16.88
CA SER A 328 16.08 -1.89 16.13
C SER A 328 16.47 -0.43 16.27
N ASP A 329 17.76 -0.14 16.07
CA ASP A 329 18.28 1.21 15.98
C ASP A 329 18.32 1.75 14.54
N ILE A 330 18.75 2.99 14.40
CA ILE A 330 18.88 3.69 13.11
C ILE A 330 19.95 3.08 12.19
N TYR A 331 20.80 2.16 12.66
CA TYR A 331 21.82 1.51 11.84
C TYR A 331 21.45 0.07 11.48
N ASP A 332 20.18 -0.27 11.69
CA ASP A 332 19.63 -1.62 11.59
C ASP A 332 20.34 -2.62 12.51
N ASN A 333 20.88 -2.20 13.65
CA ASN A 333 21.23 -3.17 14.69
C ASN A 333 19.97 -3.54 15.47
N CYS A 334 19.86 -4.80 15.87
CA CYS A 334 19.02 -5.18 16.99
C CYS A 334 19.42 -4.31 18.19
N ALA A 335 18.44 -3.64 18.82
CA ALA A 335 18.70 -2.82 19.98
C ALA A 335 19.29 -3.71 21.10
N TRP A 336 20.32 -3.22 21.78
CA TRP A 336 21.08 -4.02 22.76
C TRP A 336 20.23 -4.51 23.94
N PHE A 337 19.10 -3.86 24.21
CA PHE A 337 18.13 -4.24 25.24
C PHE A 337 16.99 -5.12 24.71
N SER A 338 16.80 -5.24 23.38
CA SER A 338 15.63 -5.93 22.85
C SER A 338 15.67 -7.41 23.23
N ASN A 339 14.56 -7.90 23.77
CA ASN A 339 14.36 -9.34 23.86
C ASN A 339 14.34 -9.99 22.46
N HIS A 340 14.64 -11.27 22.46
CA HIS A 340 14.95 -12.04 21.26
C HIS A 340 14.40 -13.48 21.36
N GLY A 341 14.68 -14.31 20.36
CA GLY A 341 14.25 -15.72 20.31
C GLY A 341 13.00 -15.95 19.47
N LYS A 342 12.50 -17.19 19.51
CA LYS A 342 11.46 -17.68 18.60
C LYS A 342 10.07 -17.04 18.79
N CYS A 343 9.83 -16.41 19.94
CA CYS A 343 8.57 -15.72 20.22
C CYS A 343 8.53 -14.32 19.60
N VAL A 344 9.65 -13.78 19.11
CA VAL A 344 9.66 -12.56 18.31
C VAL A 344 9.24 -12.88 16.89
N ASP A 345 8.26 -12.15 16.34
CA ASP A 345 7.79 -12.35 14.97
C ASP A 345 8.52 -11.43 13.97
N ILE A 346 8.78 -10.20 14.41
CA ILE A 346 9.28 -9.10 13.58
C ILE A 346 9.94 -8.04 14.46
N PHE A 347 10.75 -7.17 13.86
CA PHE A 347 11.32 -5.99 14.49
C PHE A 347 10.76 -4.70 13.88
N ALA A 348 10.89 -3.61 14.61
CA ALA A 348 10.63 -2.26 14.12
C ALA A 348 11.56 -1.23 14.80
N PRO A 349 11.68 -0.02 14.26
CA PRO A 349 12.40 1.09 14.89
C PRO A 349 12.00 1.27 16.36
N GLY A 350 12.97 1.26 17.27
CA GLY A 350 12.74 1.31 18.71
C GLY A 350 13.79 2.06 19.53
N VAL A 351 14.79 2.66 18.91
CA VAL A 351 15.83 3.47 19.59
C VAL A 351 15.73 4.91 19.13
N ASP A 352 15.71 5.86 20.04
CA ASP A 352 15.63 7.28 19.74
C ASP A 352 14.44 7.63 18.81
N ILE A 353 13.25 7.17 19.20
CA ILE A 353 12.00 7.41 18.47
C ILE A 353 11.33 8.66 19.00
N GLU A 354 11.30 9.71 18.17
CA GLU A 354 10.53 10.94 18.41
C GLU A 354 9.03 10.69 18.18
N SER A 355 8.20 11.09 19.14
CA SER A 355 6.73 11.05 19.05
C SER A 355 6.08 12.06 20.00
N THR A 356 4.76 12.13 19.96
CA THR A 356 3.92 12.99 20.81
C THR A 356 4.15 12.75 22.30
N TRP A 357 4.05 13.79 23.11
CA TRP A 357 4.28 13.72 24.55
C TRP A 357 3.26 14.56 25.32
N ILE A 358 3.24 14.37 26.65
CA ILE A 358 2.44 15.18 27.55
C ILE A 358 3.18 16.47 27.91
N GLY A 359 2.44 17.52 28.26
CA GLY A 359 3.04 18.75 28.76
C GLY A 359 2.04 19.89 28.84
N PRO A 360 2.52 21.11 29.12
CA PRO A 360 1.65 22.29 29.25
C PRO A 360 1.01 22.71 27.93
N GLU A 361 1.65 22.38 26.80
CA GLU A 361 1.14 22.60 25.45
C GLU A 361 0.68 21.29 24.81
N ASN A 362 -0.22 21.38 23.83
CA ASN A 362 -0.79 20.21 23.15
C ASN A 362 0.05 19.70 21.96
N ASN A 363 1.26 20.21 21.76
CA ASN A 363 2.13 19.88 20.62
C ASN A 363 3.49 19.30 21.06
N MET A 364 3.62 18.94 22.34
CA MET A 364 4.88 18.50 22.94
C MET A 364 5.36 17.19 22.33
N VAL A 365 6.67 17.03 22.17
CA VAL A 365 7.28 15.79 21.65
C VAL A 365 8.36 15.30 22.59
N ALA A 366 8.63 14.00 22.56
CA ALA A 366 9.71 13.36 23.30
C ALA A 366 10.34 12.24 22.47
N THR A 367 11.62 11.97 22.73
CA THR A 367 12.39 10.91 22.10
C THR A 367 12.64 9.80 23.11
N LEU A 368 12.09 8.61 22.84
CA LEU A 368 12.17 7.46 23.73
C LEU A 368 12.75 6.23 23.02
N SER A 369 13.27 5.30 23.83
CA SER A 369 13.81 4.02 23.36
C SER A 369 13.14 2.86 24.10
N GLY A 370 12.76 1.82 23.36
CA GLY A 370 12.15 0.61 23.87
C GLY A 370 11.45 -0.21 22.79
N THR A 371 11.24 -1.50 23.03
CA THR A 371 10.30 -2.32 22.24
C THR A 371 8.87 -1.77 22.30
N SER A 372 8.57 -1.00 23.35
CA SER A 372 7.37 -0.16 23.45
C SER A 372 7.20 0.85 22.32
N MET A 373 8.28 1.33 21.70
CA MET A 373 8.24 2.22 20.54
C MET A 373 8.23 1.44 19.22
N SER A 374 8.73 0.20 19.22
CA SER A 374 8.68 -0.69 18.06
C SER A 374 7.29 -1.28 17.81
N SER A 375 6.62 -1.77 18.86
CA SER A 375 5.26 -2.30 18.77
C SER A 375 4.26 -1.38 18.06
N PRO A 376 4.18 -0.06 18.36
CA PRO A 376 3.21 0.84 17.72
C PRO A 376 3.50 1.11 16.24
N HIS A 377 4.76 0.99 15.78
CA HIS A 377 5.04 1.02 14.34
C HIS A 377 4.30 -0.14 13.64
N ILE A 378 4.38 -1.35 14.19
CA ILE A 378 3.70 -2.52 13.63
C ILE A 378 2.18 -2.43 13.81
N SER A 379 1.67 -1.94 14.95
CA SER A 379 0.24 -1.67 15.13
C SER A 379 -0.29 -0.71 14.07
N GLY A 380 0.47 0.34 13.76
CA GLY A 380 0.16 1.26 12.67
C GLY A 380 0.21 0.60 11.29
N LEU A 381 1.17 -0.27 11.02
CA LEU A 381 1.20 -1.05 9.77
C LEU A 381 -0.01 -1.98 9.64
N CYS A 382 -0.41 -2.65 10.72
CA CYS A 382 -1.63 -3.46 10.76
C CYS A 382 -2.86 -2.62 10.42
N ALA A 383 -2.99 -1.44 11.03
CA ALA A 383 -4.10 -0.53 10.76
C ALA A 383 -4.08 -0.02 9.30
N LEU A 384 -2.90 0.27 8.76
CA LEU A 384 -2.72 0.62 7.35
C LEU A 384 -3.21 -0.52 6.45
N PHE A 385 -2.75 -1.75 6.68
CA PHE A 385 -3.09 -2.90 5.83
C PHE A 385 -4.58 -3.25 5.87
N ILE A 386 -5.20 -3.20 7.05
CA ILE A 386 -6.65 -3.39 7.20
C ILE A 386 -7.40 -2.30 6.43
N SER A 387 -7.03 -1.03 6.62
CA SER A 387 -7.75 0.11 6.02
C SER A 387 -7.74 0.10 4.49
N MET A 388 -6.70 -0.48 3.92
CA MET A 388 -6.46 -0.61 2.48
C MET A 388 -7.03 -1.92 1.90
N GLY A 389 -7.65 -2.77 2.72
CA GLY A 389 -8.26 -4.02 2.27
C GLY A 389 -7.28 -5.11 1.89
N ILE A 390 -6.01 -5.00 2.31
CA ILE A 390 -4.92 -5.93 1.97
C ILE A 390 -5.07 -7.24 2.74
N ALA A 391 -5.55 -7.14 3.98
CA ALA A 391 -5.75 -8.27 4.86
C ALA A 391 -7.07 -8.11 5.61
N LYS A 392 -7.83 -9.21 5.74
CA LYS A 392 -9.22 -9.16 6.22
C LYS A 392 -9.42 -9.70 7.63
N ASN A 393 -8.50 -10.50 8.15
CA ASN A 393 -8.59 -11.11 9.48
C ASN A 393 -7.21 -11.14 10.17
N PRO A 394 -7.13 -11.38 11.49
CA PRO A 394 -5.86 -11.23 12.20
C PRO A 394 -4.71 -12.11 11.72
N LYS A 395 -5.01 -13.37 11.37
CA LYS A 395 -4.01 -14.30 10.84
C LYS A 395 -3.45 -13.81 9.50
N ASP A 396 -4.34 -13.33 8.62
CA ASP A 396 -3.97 -12.77 7.32
C ASP A 396 -3.14 -11.48 7.47
N VAL A 397 -3.51 -10.60 8.42
CA VAL A 397 -2.73 -9.39 8.72
C VAL A 397 -1.32 -9.75 9.21
N LYS A 398 -1.18 -10.65 10.20
CA LYS A 398 0.13 -11.12 10.69
C LYS A 398 0.97 -11.70 9.55
N ASN A 399 0.38 -12.55 8.72
CA ASN A 399 1.06 -13.14 7.56
C ASN A 399 1.52 -12.07 6.57
N LYS A 400 0.69 -11.07 6.25
CA LYS A 400 1.05 -10.00 5.31
C LYS A 400 2.14 -9.09 5.85
N ILE A 401 2.10 -8.76 7.13
CA ILE A 401 3.19 -8.00 7.79
C ILE A 401 4.52 -8.75 7.67
N ILE A 402 4.53 -10.06 7.93
CA ILE A 402 5.71 -10.93 7.82
C ILE A 402 6.15 -11.12 6.36
N GLU A 403 5.20 -11.28 5.43
CA GLU A 403 5.47 -11.47 4.00
C GLU A 403 6.14 -10.24 3.41
N HIS A 404 5.64 -9.05 3.77
CA HIS A 404 6.11 -7.78 3.25
C HIS A 404 7.28 -7.18 4.03
N SER A 405 7.72 -7.77 5.14
CA SER A 405 8.86 -7.25 5.91
C SER A 405 10.11 -7.09 5.03
N THR A 406 10.99 -6.16 5.39
CA THR A 406 12.37 -6.16 4.88
C THR A 406 13.12 -7.27 5.59
N ARG A 407 13.64 -8.25 4.83
CA ARG A 407 14.33 -9.41 5.40
C ARG A 407 15.83 -9.17 5.45
N ASP A 408 16.45 -9.77 6.46
CA ASP A 408 17.91 -9.88 6.56
C ASP A 408 18.65 -8.53 6.62
N ALA A 409 17.93 -7.45 6.94
CA ALA A 409 18.49 -6.11 7.10
C ALA A 409 19.15 -5.91 8.46
N LEU A 410 18.68 -6.62 9.49
CA LEU A 410 19.16 -6.40 10.85
C LEU A 410 20.50 -7.06 11.12
N LYS A 411 21.32 -6.38 11.88
CA LYS A 411 22.65 -6.78 12.36
C LYS A 411 22.58 -7.06 13.86
N ARG A 412 23.57 -7.79 14.38
CA ARG A 412 23.75 -8.03 15.83
C ARG A 412 22.55 -8.68 16.53
N ILE A 413 21.79 -9.51 15.81
CA ILE A 413 20.75 -10.33 16.43
C ILE A 413 21.45 -11.38 17.33
N PRO A 414 21.19 -11.39 18.65
CA PRO A 414 21.97 -12.20 19.60
C PRO A 414 21.65 -13.71 19.55
N ASN A 415 20.50 -14.11 19.00
CA ASN A 415 20.03 -15.49 18.97
C ASN A 415 19.61 -15.91 17.56
N ILE A 416 20.18 -17.01 17.06
CA ILE A 416 19.98 -17.54 15.70
C ILE A 416 18.54 -17.95 15.38
N HIS A 417 17.72 -18.23 16.39
CA HIS A 417 16.30 -18.56 16.24
C HIS A 417 15.40 -17.32 16.20
N THR A 418 15.95 -16.12 16.34
CA THR A 418 15.21 -14.88 16.23
C THR A 418 15.04 -14.51 14.76
N PRO A 419 13.83 -14.28 14.25
CA PRO A 419 13.63 -13.92 12.85
C PRO A 419 14.27 -12.59 12.47
N ASN A 420 15.02 -12.55 11.37
CA ASN A 420 15.56 -11.30 10.82
C ASN A 420 14.57 -10.66 9.85
N LYS A 421 13.56 -9.99 10.42
CA LYS A 421 12.48 -9.34 9.68
C LYS A 421 12.21 -7.98 10.27
N LEU A 422 12.25 -6.93 9.45
CA LEU A 422 11.98 -5.56 9.83
C LEU A 422 10.69 -5.05 9.17
N GLY A 423 9.83 -4.39 9.93
CA GLY A 423 8.55 -3.84 9.46
C GLY A 423 8.70 -2.98 8.20
N TYR A 424 7.77 -3.13 7.26
CA TYR A 424 7.73 -2.35 6.03
C TYR A 424 6.28 -2.06 5.59
N ASN A 425 6.01 -0.83 5.19
CA ASN A 425 4.65 -0.33 4.92
C ASN A 425 4.07 -0.70 3.54
N ALA A 426 4.84 -1.43 2.73
CA ALA A 426 4.40 -2.01 1.46
C ALA A 426 3.83 -1.01 0.45
N TRP A 427 4.20 0.29 0.53
CA TRP A 427 3.58 1.36 -0.27
C TRP A 427 3.56 1.09 -1.80
N TRP A 428 4.55 0.38 -2.32
CA TRP A 428 4.66 -0.06 -3.72
C TRP A 428 3.69 -1.18 -4.15
N TRP A 429 3.36 -2.12 -3.27
CA TRP A 429 2.56 -3.31 -3.59
C TRP A 429 1.08 -2.94 -3.79
N HIS A 430 0.66 -1.88 -3.11
CA HIS A 430 -0.69 -1.33 -3.15
C HIS A 430 -1.04 -0.73 -4.52
N ASN A 431 -0.06 -0.25 -5.30
CA ASN A 431 -0.28 0.20 -6.67
C ASN A 431 -0.65 -0.96 -7.62
N ILE A 432 -0.12 -2.17 -7.36
CA ILE A 432 -0.44 -3.38 -8.14
C ILE A 432 -1.83 -3.91 -7.73
N PHE A 433 -2.20 -3.78 -6.44
CA PHE A 433 -3.52 -4.17 -5.96
C PHE A 433 -4.62 -3.20 -6.36
N ASP A 434 -4.39 -1.88 -6.37
CA ASP A 434 -5.36 -0.93 -6.93
C ASP A 434 -5.64 -1.25 -8.42
N LEU A 435 -4.63 -1.65 -9.19
CA LEU A 435 -4.82 -2.13 -10.58
C LEU A 435 -5.58 -3.46 -10.65
N LYS A 436 -5.39 -4.37 -9.69
CA LYS A 436 -6.14 -5.63 -9.61
C LYS A 436 -7.57 -5.45 -9.09
N LEU A 437 -7.82 -4.58 -8.11
CA LEU A 437 -9.15 -4.25 -7.59
C LEU A 437 -9.99 -3.51 -8.63
N VAL A 438 -9.37 -2.65 -9.45
CA VAL A 438 -10.03 -2.09 -10.64
C VAL A 438 -10.42 -3.22 -11.59
N ARG A 439 -9.53 -4.19 -11.87
CA ARG A 439 -9.84 -5.36 -12.72
C ARG A 439 -10.86 -6.31 -12.09
N GLU A 440 -10.89 -6.48 -10.77
CA GLU A 440 -11.83 -7.36 -10.07
C GLU A 440 -13.23 -6.74 -9.99
N ASN A 441 -13.33 -5.42 -9.80
CA ASN A 441 -14.60 -4.68 -9.95
C ASN A 441 -15.08 -4.66 -11.42
N GLU A 442 -14.16 -4.60 -12.40
CA GLU A 442 -14.50 -4.79 -13.81
C GLU A 442 -15.03 -6.20 -14.08
N ASN A 443 -14.48 -7.24 -13.43
CA ASN A 443 -14.94 -8.61 -13.54
C ASN A 443 -16.30 -8.86 -12.86
N GLU A 444 -16.65 -8.11 -11.82
CA GLU A 444 -17.97 -8.19 -11.17
C GLU A 444 -19.06 -7.60 -12.09
N VAL A 445 -18.76 -6.46 -12.73
CA VAL A 445 -19.60 -5.89 -13.80
C VAL A 445 -19.69 -6.84 -15.01
N GLU A 446 -18.59 -7.52 -15.37
CA GLU A 446 -18.61 -8.53 -16.44
C GLU A 446 -19.43 -9.77 -16.07
N ARG A 447 -19.49 -10.14 -14.77
CA ARG A 447 -20.27 -11.26 -14.25
C ARG A 447 -21.76 -10.93 -14.23
N ASP A 448 -22.12 -9.74 -13.77
CA ASP A 448 -23.50 -9.22 -13.80
C ASP A 448 -24.00 -9.03 -15.24
N ASN A 449 -23.13 -8.59 -16.15
CA ASN A 449 -23.45 -8.48 -17.58
C ASN A 449 -23.63 -9.86 -18.24
N LYS A 450 -22.84 -10.87 -17.85
CA LYS A 450 -23.02 -12.26 -18.33
C LYS A 450 -24.34 -12.85 -17.83
N GLU A 451 -24.73 -12.56 -16.60
CA GLU A 451 -26.01 -12.98 -16.03
C GLU A 451 -27.20 -12.28 -16.70
N LEU A 452 -27.09 -10.98 -16.98
CA LEU A 452 -28.09 -10.22 -17.74
C LEU A 452 -28.26 -10.78 -19.17
N VAL A 453 -27.16 -11.02 -19.90
CA VAL A 453 -27.19 -11.63 -21.24
C VAL A 453 -27.77 -13.05 -21.19
N HIS A 454 -27.45 -13.82 -20.14
CA HIS A 454 -28.00 -15.16 -19.93
C HIS A 454 -29.53 -15.12 -19.69
N ASN A 455 -30.00 -14.21 -18.85
CA ASN A 455 -31.42 -14.04 -18.55
C ASN A 455 -32.22 -13.54 -19.77
N ILE A 456 -31.66 -12.63 -20.56
CA ILE A 456 -32.24 -12.19 -21.84
C ILE A 456 -32.40 -13.38 -22.81
N LYS A 457 -31.37 -14.24 -22.92
CA LYS A 457 -31.45 -15.46 -23.74
C LYS A 457 -32.53 -16.43 -23.27
N ARG A 458 -32.72 -16.59 -21.95
CA ARG A 458 -33.78 -17.46 -21.40
C ARG A 458 -35.18 -16.92 -21.68
N ILE A 459 -35.39 -15.62 -21.47
CA ILE A 459 -36.67 -14.95 -21.75
C ILE A 459 -36.98 -15.07 -23.25
N TRP A 460 -36.00 -14.86 -24.12
CA TRP A 460 -36.16 -15.03 -25.57
C TRP A 460 -36.56 -16.45 -25.96
N ASN A 461 -35.85 -17.46 -25.47
CA ASN A 461 -36.14 -18.87 -25.80
C ASN A 461 -37.54 -19.28 -25.32
N TYR A 462 -37.96 -18.79 -24.15
CA TYR A 462 -39.31 -19.01 -23.65
C TYR A 462 -40.37 -18.38 -24.55
N LEU A 463 -40.22 -17.10 -24.90
CA LEU A 463 -41.19 -16.40 -25.75
C LEU A 463 -41.23 -16.95 -27.19
N TYR A 464 -40.08 -17.36 -27.74
CA TYR A 464 -40.00 -18.04 -29.03
C TYR A 464 -40.76 -19.37 -29.02
N TYR A 465 -40.64 -20.14 -27.94
CA TYR A 465 -41.40 -21.38 -27.77
C TYR A 465 -42.91 -21.12 -27.69
N GLN A 466 -43.33 -20.07 -26.99
CA GLN A 466 -44.73 -19.68 -26.88
C GLN A 466 -45.32 -19.22 -28.23
N GLU A 467 -44.55 -18.49 -29.07
CA GLU A 467 -44.95 -18.13 -30.43
C GLU A 467 -45.13 -19.36 -31.32
N ARG A 468 -44.16 -20.29 -31.32
CA ARG A 468 -44.25 -21.52 -32.11
C ARG A 468 -45.34 -22.47 -31.65
N SER A 469 -45.67 -22.45 -30.36
CA SER A 469 -46.77 -23.23 -29.79
C SER A 469 -48.14 -22.60 -30.05
N GLY A 470 -48.20 -21.44 -30.73
CA GLY A 470 -49.43 -20.72 -31.04
C GLY A 470 -50.07 -20.01 -29.83
N LEU A 471 -49.38 -19.98 -28.70
CA LEU A 471 -49.85 -19.37 -27.44
C LEU A 471 -49.67 -17.85 -27.45
N ILE A 472 -48.74 -17.34 -28.26
CA ILE A 472 -48.59 -15.92 -28.56
C ILE A 472 -48.63 -15.74 -30.09
N ASN A 473 -49.42 -14.80 -30.59
CA ASN A 473 -49.41 -14.48 -32.01
C ASN A 473 -48.08 -13.80 -32.39
N LYS A 474 -47.49 -14.23 -33.50
CA LYS A 474 -46.28 -13.65 -34.10
C LYS A 474 -46.32 -12.14 -34.25
N SER A 475 -47.48 -11.58 -34.59
CA SER A 475 -47.67 -10.13 -34.67
C SER A 475 -47.46 -9.47 -33.30
N THR A 476 -48.10 -9.98 -32.26
CA THR A 476 -47.97 -9.49 -30.87
C THR A 476 -46.54 -9.65 -30.35
N PHE A 477 -45.88 -10.77 -30.65
CA PHE A 477 -44.48 -10.97 -30.27
C PHE A 477 -43.54 -9.96 -30.95
N THR A 478 -43.73 -9.71 -32.24
CA THR A 478 -42.81 -8.88 -33.04
C THR A 478 -43.04 -7.38 -32.83
N HIS A 479 -44.29 -6.95 -32.63
CA HIS A 479 -44.65 -5.53 -32.62
C HIS A 479 -44.91 -4.96 -31.22
N ASP A 480 -45.25 -5.80 -30.22
CA ASP A 480 -45.61 -5.31 -28.89
C ASP A 480 -44.57 -5.75 -27.84
N ILE A 481 -44.25 -7.05 -27.81
CA ILE A 481 -43.40 -7.64 -26.75
C ILE A 481 -41.92 -7.34 -26.99
N LEU A 482 -41.41 -7.61 -28.20
CA LEU A 482 -40.00 -7.44 -28.51
C LEU A 482 -39.51 -5.98 -28.39
N PRO A 483 -40.23 -4.97 -28.90
CA PRO A 483 -39.82 -3.58 -28.74
C PRO A 483 -39.80 -3.13 -27.28
N SER A 484 -40.74 -3.60 -26.46
CA SER A 484 -40.81 -3.28 -25.03
C SER A 484 -39.61 -3.85 -24.26
N ILE A 485 -39.22 -5.09 -24.54
CA ILE A 485 -38.01 -5.72 -23.96
C ILE A 485 -36.75 -4.97 -24.40
N MET A 486 -36.66 -4.59 -25.67
CA MET A 486 -35.49 -3.87 -26.20
C MET A 486 -35.37 -2.46 -25.64
N ASN A 487 -36.49 -1.74 -25.49
CA ASN A 487 -36.52 -0.41 -24.88
C ASN A 487 -36.19 -0.45 -23.38
N PHE A 488 -36.57 -1.53 -22.69
CA PHE A 488 -36.21 -1.77 -21.30
C PHE A 488 -34.72 -2.04 -21.10
N ILE A 489 -34.08 -2.80 -22.01
CA ILE A 489 -32.65 -3.14 -21.92
C ILE A 489 -31.75 -1.94 -22.25
N SER A 490 -32.12 -1.11 -23.23
CA SER A 490 -31.40 0.14 -23.53
C SER A 490 -32.26 1.09 -24.37
N PRO A 491 -32.72 2.23 -23.80
CA PRO A 491 -33.62 3.16 -24.48
C PRO A 491 -33.05 3.80 -25.78
N GLY A 492 -31.75 3.66 -26.05
CA GLY A 492 -31.07 4.29 -27.20
C GLY A 492 -30.69 3.36 -28.36
N ILE A 493 -30.66 2.04 -28.16
CA ILE A 493 -30.16 1.08 -29.17
C ILE A 493 -31.24 0.76 -30.21
N PHE A 494 -32.50 0.61 -29.78
CA PHE A 494 -33.59 0.27 -30.69
C PHE A 494 -33.81 1.35 -31.77
N LYS A 495 -33.68 2.63 -31.39
CA LYS A 495 -33.79 3.78 -32.30
C LYS A 495 -32.75 3.78 -33.43
N ARG A 496 -31.55 3.24 -33.19
CA ARG A 496 -30.47 3.15 -34.21
C ARG A 496 -30.59 1.91 -35.08
N TRP A 497 -31.06 0.80 -34.53
CA TRP A 497 -31.27 -0.43 -35.30
C TRP A 497 -32.40 -0.28 -36.31
N ASP A 498 -33.52 0.34 -35.92
CA ASP A 498 -34.67 0.60 -36.79
C ASP A 498 -34.33 1.51 -37.99
N GLN A 499 -33.38 2.44 -37.82
CA GLN A 499 -32.93 3.36 -38.88
C GLN A 499 -32.05 2.71 -39.97
N THR A 500 -31.49 1.51 -39.74
CA THR A 500 -30.50 0.90 -40.63
C THR A 500 -31.05 -0.23 -41.51
N GLN A 501 -32.34 -0.61 -41.38
CA GLN A 501 -32.91 -1.77 -42.07
C GLN A 501 -34.25 -1.42 -42.73
N SER A 502 -34.25 -1.13 -44.04
CA SER A 502 -35.48 -1.04 -44.83
C SER A 502 -36.10 -2.44 -45.02
N PHE A 503 -37.40 -2.55 -44.72
CA PHE A 503 -38.15 -3.80 -44.81
C PHE A 503 -38.36 -4.23 -46.28
N SER A 504 -37.99 -5.47 -46.62
CA SER A 504 -38.76 -6.25 -47.59
C SER A 504 -39.23 -7.55 -46.93
N ALA A 505 -40.55 -7.66 -46.83
CA ALA A 505 -41.25 -8.83 -46.32
C ALA A 505 -41.17 -9.95 -47.36
N LYS A 506 -40.25 -10.90 -47.19
CA LYS A 506 -40.37 -12.27 -47.70
C LYS A 506 -39.28 -13.18 -47.12
N GLY A 507 -39.69 -14.01 -46.16
CA GLY A 507 -39.07 -15.31 -45.87
C GLY A 507 -37.76 -15.32 -45.09
N ARG A 508 -37.83 -15.89 -43.87
CA ARG A 508 -36.75 -16.39 -42.97
C ARG A 508 -36.46 -15.51 -41.73
N GLY A 509 -37.31 -15.66 -40.72
CA GLY A 509 -37.22 -14.99 -39.41
C GLY A 509 -36.22 -15.59 -38.41
N VAL A 510 -35.14 -16.22 -38.85
CA VAL A 510 -34.08 -16.77 -37.96
C VAL A 510 -32.78 -15.97 -38.04
N ARG A 511 -32.53 -15.19 -39.11
CA ARG A 511 -31.28 -14.42 -39.24
C ARG A 511 -31.22 -13.15 -38.39
N LYS A 512 -32.36 -12.52 -38.09
CA LYS A 512 -32.38 -11.16 -37.50
C LYS A 512 -31.90 -11.06 -36.05
N PHE A 513 -32.00 -12.13 -35.24
CA PHE A 513 -31.51 -12.10 -33.85
C PHE A 513 -30.04 -12.49 -33.76
N ASP A 514 -29.56 -13.46 -34.54
CA ASP A 514 -28.12 -13.75 -34.63
C ASP A 514 -27.34 -12.58 -35.26
N ASP A 515 -27.96 -11.86 -36.20
CA ASP A 515 -27.42 -10.61 -36.75
C ASP A 515 -27.41 -9.49 -35.71
N LEU A 516 -28.43 -9.41 -34.84
CA LEU A 516 -28.49 -8.45 -33.74
C LEU A 516 -27.49 -8.79 -32.62
N ILE A 517 -27.41 -10.05 -32.20
CA ILE A 517 -26.39 -10.54 -31.26
C ILE A 517 -25.01 -10.36 -31.86
N GLY A 518 -24.83 -10.63 -33.15
CA GLY A 518 -23.61 -10.38 -33.91
C GLY A 518 -23.24 -8.89 -34.01
N TYR A 519 -24.22 -8.01 -34.18
CA TYR A 519 -24.04 -6.55 -34.16
C TYR A 519 -23.69 -6.05 -32.75
N ILE A 520 -24.33 -6.60 -31.72
CA ILE A 520 -24.10 -6.29 -30.30
C ILE A 520 -22.71 -6.80 -29.86
N THR A 521 -22.28 -7.97 -30.32
CA THR A 521 -20.98 -8.58 -29.96
C THR A 521 -19.81 -8.04 -30.79
N ARG A 522 -20.03 -7.57 -32.03
CA ARG A 522 -18.95 -6.98 -32.85
C ARG A 522 -18.61 -5.53 -32.49
N ASN A 523 -19.55 -4.79 -31.90
CA ASN A 523 -19.36 -3.38 -31.50
C ASN A 523 -18.96 -3.22 -30.02
N ASP A 524 -18.19 -4.17 -29.49
CA ASP A 524 -17.71 -4.27 -28.09
C ASP A 524 -17.08 -2.98 -27.50
N GLN A 525 -16.77 -1.98 -28.32
CA GLN A 525 -16.26 -0.68 -27.87
C GLN A 525 -17.34 0.35 -27.48
N THR A 526 -18.62 0.13 -27.80
CA THR A 526 -19.69 1.13 -27.55
C THR A 526 -20.45 0.97 -26.22
N TRP A 527 -20.23 -0.12 -25.48
CA TRP A 527 -20.87 -0.31 -24.17
C TRP A 527 -20.35 0.65 -23.09
N TYR A 528 -19.13 1.18 -23.24
CA TYR A 528 -18.55 2.11 -22.26
C TYR A 528 -19.13 3.53 -22.31
N GLU A 529 -19.86 3.92 -23.35
CA GLU A 529 -20.29 5.32 -23.56
C GLU A 529 -21.79 5.60 -23.35
N VAL A 530 -22.65 4.60 -23.09
CA VAL A 530 -24.13 4.80 -23.08
C VAL A 530 -24.77 4.75 -21.68
N LEU A 531 -24.04 4.44 -20.61
CA LEU A 531 -24.57 4.45 -19.23
C LEU A 531 -23.85 5.49 -18.35
N PHE A 532 -23.91 6.76 -18.78
CA PHE A 532 -23.85 7.92 -17.88
C PHE A 532 -25.19 8.65 -17.98
N VAL A 533 -26.25 8.01 -17.50
CA VAL A 533 -27.46 8.73 -17.09
C VAL A 533 -27.82 8.18 -15.71
N GLU A 534 -27.66 9.02 -14.71
CA GLU A 534 -28.12 8.78 -13.35
C GLU A 534 -29.58 8.30 -13.37
N VAL A 535 -29.85 7.10 -12.87
CA VAL A 535 -31.20 6.75 -12.44
C VAL A 535 -31.27 7.08 -10.95
N PRO A 536 -32.05 8.10 -10.53
CA PRO A 536 -32.20 8.42 -9.13
C PRO A 536 -32.80 7.24 -8.38
N HIS A 537 -32.23 6.90 -7.22
CA HIS A 537 -32.86 6.01 -6.27
C HIS A 537 -34.26 6.56 -5.90
N GLY A 538 -35.31 5.84 -6.28
CA GLY A 538 -36.65 6.06 -5.72
C GLY A 538 -37.79 6.26 -6.72
N SER A 539 -38.05 5.31 -7.62
CA SER A 539 -39.31 5.30 -8.40
C SER A 539 -39.71 3.90 -8.89
N PHE A 540 -39.41 2.85 -8.12
CA PHE A 540 -39.68 1.47 -8.54
C PHE A 540 -41.11 0.96 -8.25
N HIS A 541 -42.03 1.79 -7.72
CA HIS A 541 -43.23 1.25 -7.04
C HIS A 541 -44.62 1.73 -7.49
N LYS A 542 -44.78 2.54 -8.54
CA LYS A 542 -46.13 3.05 -8.88
C LYS A 542 -46.66 2.88 -10.31
N ASP A 543 -45.83 2.56 -11.30
CA ASP A 543 -46.28 2.62 -12.70
C ASP A 543 -46.48 1.25 -13.39
N LEU A 544 -46.44 0.14 -12.64
CA LEU A 544 -46.63 -1.23 -13.18
C LEU A 544 -47.83 -2.00 -12.60
N GLU A 545 -48.63 -1.38 -11.73
CA GLU A 545 -49.75 -2.05 -11.05
C GLU A 545 -50.98 -2.42 -11.92
N PRO A 546 -51.36 -1.72 -13.02
CA PRO A 546 -52.60 -2.07 -13.71
C PRO A 546 -52.52 -3.27 -14.66
N HIS A 547 -51.33 -3.85 -14.90
CA HIS A 547 -51.14 -4.89 -15.92
C HIS A 547 -50.65 -6.25 -15.39
N ILE A 548 -50.49 -6.39 -14.07
CA ILE A 548 -50.03 -7.63 -13.41
C ILE A 548 -51.06 -8.09 -12.37
N ASP A 549 -52.34 -8.20 -12.77
CA ASP A 549 -53.38 -8.67 -11.85
C ASP A 549 -54.21 -9.85 -12.36
N LYS A 550 -53.75 -10.55 -13.42
CA LYS A 550 -54.41 -11.78 -13.88
C LYS A 550 -53.66 -13.09 -13.69
N ASP A 551 -52.42 -13.11 -13.22
CA ASP A 551 -51.70 -14.38 -13.00
C ASP A 551 -50.72 -14.38 -11.81
N LYS A 552 -51.14 -13.77 -10.69
CA LYS A 552 -50.39 -13.75 -9.40
C LYS A 552 -50.17 -15.12 -8.73
N ARG A 553 -50.52 -16.26 -9.35
CA ARG A 553 -50.24 -17.60 -8.80
C ARG A 553 -49.07 -18.36 -9.45
N LYS A 554 -48.34 -17.78 -10.41
CA LYS A 554 -47.22 -18.49 -11.07
C LYS A 554 -45.84 -17.83 -11.04
N PHE A 555 -45.68 -16.67 -10.42
CA PHE A 555 -44.40 -15.96 -10.35
C PHE A 555 -43.86 -15.81 -8.92
N GLY A 556 -43.99 -16.86 -8.12
CA GLY A 556 -43.25 -16.98 -6.87
C GLY A 556 -41.91 -17.64 -7.13
N LYS A 557 -40.83 -16.85 -7.10
CA LYS A 557 -39.41 -17.19 -7.35
C LYS A 557 -38.97 -17.17 -8.81
N LEU A 558 -38.65 -15.97 -9.29
CA LEU A 558 -37.46 -15.71 -10.11
C LEU A 558 -37.00 -14.29 -9.84
#